data_AF-A0A7V5G832-F1
#
_entry.id   AF-A0A7V5G832-F1
#
_cell.length_a   1.000
_cell.length_b   1.000
_cell.length_c   1.000
_cell.angle_alpha   90.00
_cell.angle_beta   90.00
_cell.angle_gamma   90.00
#
_symmetry.space_group_name_H-M   'P 1'
#
loop_
_entity.id
_entity.type
_entity.pdbx_description
1 polymer ?
#
loop_
_entity_poly.entity_id
_entity_poly.type
_entity_poly.pdbx_seq_one_letter_code
_entity_poly.pdbx_strand_id
1 'polypeptide(L)'
;MEGGEATKTEAKAEAPVAQKAEAPKVEAPAPVAEEKAEAPKVETAPASAEVSTAACAGCHGANFEKKAMGVSKVVNTLTKDEIKKALHGYKDGTYGGSMKTIMKGQATPLSDAQIEAIANKVGK
;
A
#
# COMPACT_ATOMS: atom_id res chain seq x y z
N MET A 1 1.80 -7.56 68.88
CA MET A 1 2.67 -6.56 68.24
C MET A 1 3.24 -7.19 66.99
N GLU A 2 3.23 -6.43 65.90
CA GLU A 2 4.17 -6.53 64.76
C GLU A 2 3.98 -7.80 63.92
N GLY A 3 3.36 -7.74 62.75
CA GLY A 3 3.83 -6.95 61.61
C GLY A 3 4.85 -7.81 60.86
N GLY A 4 4.43 -8.47 59.79
CA GLY A 4 5.31 -9.39 59.05
C GLY A 4 4.61 -10.04 57.87
N GLU A 5 4.55 -9.30 56.77
CA GLU A 5 4.14 -9.76 55.44
C GLU A 5 5.06 -10.89 54.96
N ALA A 6 4.49 -11.99 54.47
CA ALA A 6 5.21 -13.00 53.71
C ALA A 6 4.25 -13.65 52.70
N THR A 7 4.16 -13.00 51.54
CA THR A 7 3.55 -13.53 50.31
C THR A 7 4.29 -14.79 49.85
N LYS A 8 3.52 -15.83 49.51
CA LYS A 8 4.01 -17.06 48.88
C LYS A 8 3.02 -17.51 47.80
N THR A 9 3.59 -17.75 46.60
CA THR A 9 3.11 -18.54 45.46
C THR A 9 2.04 -17.86 44.58
N GLU A 10 2.11 -17.84 43.24
CA GLU A 10 2.57 -18.83 42.28
C GLU A 10 3.29 -18.25 41.05
N ALA A 11 4.09 -19.13 40.44
CA ALA A 11 4.93 -18.92 39.29
C ALA A 11 4.15 -18.79 37.97
N LYS A 12 4.67 -17.99 37.04
CA LYS A 12 4.65 -18.36 35.61
C LYS A 12 5.98 -17.97 34.98
N ALA A 13 6.60 -18.98 34.38
CA ALA A 13 7.93 -19.02 33.82
C ALA A 13 8.23 -17.86 32.85
N GLU A 14 9.36 -17.20 33.10
CA GLU A 14 10.07 -16.37 32.14
C GLU A 14 11.10 -17.23 31.41
N ALA A 15 10.96 -17.31 30.09
CA ALA A 15 11.99 -17.81 29.20
C ALA A 15 12.87 -16.62 28.77
N PRO A 16 14.21 -16.74 28.80
CA PRO A 16 15.11 -15.64 28.48
C PRO A 16 15.23 -15.45 26.96
N VAL A 17 14.98 -14.23 26.48
CA VAL A 17 15.53 -13.76 25.19
C VAL A 17 16.32 -12.50 25.44
N ALA A 18 17.60 -12.70 25.70
CA ALA A 18 18.64 -11.75 25.38
C ALA A 18 19.23 -12.18 24.04
N GLN A 19 18.99 -11.39 22.99
CA GLN A 19 19.99 -11.25 21.94
C GLN A 19 19.96 -9.82 21.40
N LYS A 20 21.06 -9.13 21.68
CA LYS A 20 21.48 -7.86 21.12
C LYS A 20 22.24 -8.13 19.82
N ALA A 21 21.99 -7.27 18.84
CA ALA A 21 22.78 -7.01 17.62
C ALA A 21 22.91 -8.16 16.61
N GLU A 22 22.43 -7.94 15.38
CA GLU A 22 23.27 -7.55 14.25
C GLU A 22 22.39 -7.34 13.01
N ALA A 23 22.59 -6.21 12.35
CA ALA A 23 22.00 -5.91 11.06
C ALA A 23 22.90 -6.52 9.97
N PRO A 24 22.40 -7.41 9.11
CA PRO A 24 22.96 -7.56 7.79
C PRO A 24 22.29 -6.55 6.87
N LYS A 25 23.03 -5.48 6.57
CA LYS A 25 22.87 -4.74 5.32
C LYS A 25 23.30 -5.68 4.18
N VAL A 26 22.34 -5.98 3.31
CA VAL A 26 22.52 -6.53 1.96
C VAL A 26 21.55 -5.68 1.12
N GLU A 27 21.94 -4.57 0.52
CA GLU A 27 22.81 -4.46 -0.66
C GLU A 27 22.73 -5.68 -1.57
N ALA A 28 21.67 -5.72 -2.36
CA ALA A 28 21.69 -6.34 -3.67
C ALA A 28 20.98 -5.40 -4.68
N PRO A 29 21.52 -5.30 -5.90
CA PRO A 29 21.56 -4.07 -6.68
C PRO A 29 20.33 -3.85 -7.58
N ALA A 30 20.08 -2.58 -7.92
CA ALA A 30 19.46 -2.21 -9.20
C ALA A 30 20.38 -2.70 -10.34
N PRO A 31 19.87 -3.24 -11.45
CA PRO A 31 19.11 -2.40 -12.38
C PRO A 31 17.97 -3.12 -13.10
N VAL A 32 16.84 -2.45 -13.25
CA VAL A 32 15.94 -2.70 -14.39
C VAL A 32 15.78 -1.38 -15.14
N ALA A 33 16.78 -1.08 -15.97
CA ALA A 33 16.57 -0.38 -17.24
C ALA A 33 16.04 -1.44 -18.21
N GLU A 34 14.76 -1.36 -18.57
CA GLU A 34 14.33 -0.79 -19.85
C GLU A 34 14.68 -1.70 -21.02
N GLU A 35 13.70 -2.49 -21.48
CA GLU A 35 13.46 -2.62 -22.92
C GLU A 35 11.96 -2.91 -23.17
N LYS A 36 11.28 -1.87 -23.66
CA LYS A 36 10.31 -1.92 -24.77
C LYS A 36 9.03 -2.75 -24.58
N ALA A 37 7.98 -2.05 -24.17
CA ALA A 37 6.73 -2.11 -24.91
C ALA A 37 6.13 -0.70 -24.93
N GLU A 38 5.96 -0.21 -26.16
CA GLU A 38 5.28 1.02 -26.54
C GLU A 38 4.12 1.36 -25.63
N ALA A 39 3.99 2.64 -25.31
CA ALA A 39 2.69 3.21 -25.00
C ALA A 39 1.86 3.18 -26.30
N PRO A 40 0.84 2.32 -26.44
CA PRO A 40 -0.22 2.65 -27.37
C PRO A 40 -0.91 3.89 -26.81
N LYS A 41 -0.74 4.98 -27.57
CA LYS A 41 -1.69 6.07 -27.65
C LYS A 41 -3.10 5.48 -27.74
N VAL A 42 -3.89 5.63 -26.68
CA VAL A 42 -5.35 5.54 -26.78
C VAL A 42 -5.90 6.79 -26.10
N GLU A 43 -6.04 7.81 -26.95
CA GLU A 43 -7.10 8.80 -26.80
C GLU A 43 -8.44 8.07 -26.70
N THR A 44 -9.33 8.63 -25.87
CA THR A 44 -10.78 8.36 -25.79
C THR A 44 -11.21 7.02 -25.17
N ALA A 45 -11.20 6.93 -23.84
CA ALA A 45 -12.29 6.23 -23.15
C ALA A 45 -13.52 7.16 -23.03
N PRO A 46 -14.75 6.63 -23.15
CA PRO A 46 -15.96 7.42 -23.00
C PRO A 46 -16.02 8.02 -21.59
N ALA A 47 -16.31 9.32 -21.54
CA ALA A 47 -16.33 10.20 -20.37
C ALA A 47 -17.42 9.88 -19.31
N SER A 48 -17.82 8.61 -19.14
CA SER A 48 -18.98 8.27 -18.29
C SER A 48 -18.84 6.92 -17.58
N ALA A 49 -17.62 6.46 -17.27
CA ALA A 49 -17.44 5.51 -16.18
C ALA A 49 -17.45 6.31 -14.86
N GLU A 50 -18.65 6.54 -14.31
CA GLU A 50 -18.80 7.17 -12.99
C GLU A 50 -18.23 6.23 -11.92
N VAL A 51 -16.98 6.50 -11.51
CA VAL A 51 -16.35 5.78 -10.40
C VAL A 51 -16.42 6.62 -9.13
N SER A 52 -17.02 6.03 -8.11
CA SER A 52 -17.00 6.58 -6.76
C SER A 52 -15.63 6.35 -6.12
N THR A 53 -14.96 7.45 -5.80
CA THR A 53 -13.67 7.47 -5.09
C THR A 53 -13.86 7.56 -3.57
N ALA A 54 -15.09 7.53 -3.07
CA ALA A 54 -15.41 7.71 -1.65
C ALA A 54 -14.74 6.64 -0.76
N ALA A 55 -14.73 5.38 -1.21
CA ALA A 55 -14.04 4.30 -0.50
C ALA A 55 -12.52 4.52 -0.43
N CYS A 56 -11.94 5.11 -1.46
CA CYS A 56 -10.51 5.42 -1.51
C CYS A 56 -10.14 6.57 -0.56
N ALA A 57 -11.01 7.59 -0.50
CA ALA A 57 -10.82 8.77 0.33
C ALA A 57 -10.75 8.45 1.83
N GLY A 58 -11.38 7.37 2.29
CA GLY A 58 -11.32 6.91 3.68
C GLY A 58 -9.89 6.68 4.18
N CYS A 59 -9.00 6.19 3.32
CA CYS A 59 -7.59 5.95 3.66
C CYS A 59 -6.63 6.97 3.03
N HIS A 60 -6.93 7.48 1.83
CA HIS A 60 -6.05 8.37 1.08
C HIS A 60 -6.34 9.87 1.30
N GLY A 61 -7.40 10.22 2.03
CA GLY A 61 -7.86 11.60 2.19
C GLY A 61 -8.80 12.02 1.06
N ALA A 62 -9.58 13.07 1.31
CA ALA A 62 -10.58 13.57 0.35
C ALA A 62 -9.95 13.98 -1.00
N ASN A 63 -8.74 14.56 -0.95
CA ASN A 63 -8.01 14.99 -2.14
C ASN A 63 -6.80 14.09 -2.43
N PHE A 64 -6.79 12.86 -1.90
CA PHE A 64 -5.70 11.91 -2.14
C PHE A 64 -4.31 12.41 -1.68
N GLU A 65 -4.31 13.32 -0.70
CA GLU A 65 -3.11 13.98 -0.17
C GLU A 65 -2.44 13.22 0.98
N LYS A 66 -3.07 12.15 1.49
CA LYS A 66 -2.53 11.35 2.60
C LYS A 66 -1.80 10.12 2.10
N LYS A 67 -0.74 9.77 2.84
CA LYS A 67 -0.15 8.44 2.80
C LYS A 67 -1.09 7.49 3.55
N ALA A 68 -1.80 6.64 2.83
CA ALA A 68 -2.64 5.62 3.43
C ALA A 68 -1.80 4.74 4.36
N MET A 69 -2.19 4.67 5.63
CA MET A 69 -1.53 3.91 6.70
C MET A 69 -0.03 4.22 6.85
N GLY A 70 0.43 5.40 6.43
CA GLY A 70 1.85 5.79 6.47
C GLY A 70 2.77 5.07 5.48
N VAL A 71 2.24 4.13 4.69
CA VAL A 71 3.01 3.27 3.78
C VAL A 71 2.79 3.61 2.30
N SER A 72 1.62 4.12 1.92
CA SER A 72 1.34 4.43 0.52
C SER A 72 2.07 5.69 0.06
N LYS A 73 2.30 5.80 -1.25
CA LYS A 73 2.59 7.09 -1.90
C LYS A 73 1.37 8.01 -1.79
N VAL A 74 1.60 9.31 -1.89
CA VAL A 74 0.54 10.33 -1.97
C VAL A 74 -0.02 10.32 -3.38
N VAL A 75 -1.27 9.87 -3.53
CA VAL A 75 -1.83 9.51 -4.84
C VAL A 75 -2.01 10.75 -5.73
N ASN A 76 -2.36 11.91 -5.17
CA ASN A 76 -2.52 13.14 -5.97
C ASN A 76 -1.21 13.69 -6.56
N THR A 77 -0.05 13.21 -6.10
CA THR A 77 1.25 13.60 -6.67
C THR A 77 1.67 12.70 -7.83
N LEU A 78 0.96 11.60 -8.06
CA LEU A 78 1.22 10.66 -9.14
C LEU A 78 0.55 11.13 -10.43
N THR A 79 1.17 10.80 -11.56
CA THR A 79 0.53 11.00 -12.86
C THR A 79 -0.57 9.97 -13.04
N LYS A 80 -1.51 10.28 -13.92
CA LYS A 80 -2.59 9.36 -14.32
C LYS A 80 -2.04 7.99 -14.73
N ASP A 81 -0.94 7.97 -15.48
CA ASP A 81 -0.32 6.73 -15.95
C ASP A 81 0.28 5.89 -14.82
N GLU A 82 0.93 6.54 -13.85
CA GLU A 82 1.46 5.89 -12.65
C GLU A 82 0.32 5.28 -11.80
N ILE A 83 -0.82 5.97 -11.71
CA ILE A 83 -1.99 5.47 -10.98
C ILE A 83 -2.58 4.25 -11.68
N LYS A 84 -2.72 4.29 -13.02
CA LYS A 84 -3.15 3.12 -13.79
C LYS A 84 -2.21 1.94 -13.55
N LYS A 85 -0.90 2.12 -13.77
CA LYS A 85 0.11 1.07 -13.55
C LYS A 85 0.06 0.51 -12.13
N ALA A 86 -0.07 1.35 -11.11
CA ALA A 86 -0.20 0.93 -9.72
C ALA A 86 -1.46 0.09 -9.50
N LEU A 87 -2.63 0.54 -9.98
CA LEU A 87 -3.91 -0.18 -9.84
C LEU A 87 -3.88 -1.54 -10.54
N HIS A 88 -3.32 -1.63 -11.74
CA HIS A 88 -3.10 -2.91 -12.42
C HIS A 88 -2.14 -3.79 -11.61
N GLY A 89 -0.98 -3.26 -11.20
CA GLY A 89 -0.03 -4.01 -10.38
C GLY A 89 -0.61 -4.50 -9.04
N TYR A 90 -1.56 -3.78 -8.44
CA TYR A 90 -2.28 -4.26 -7.25
C TYR A 90 -3.22 -5.44 -7.57
N LYS A 91 -3.90 -5.41 -8.73
CA LYS A 91 -4.73 -6.54 -9.21
C LYS A 91 -3.88 -7.79 -9.42
N ASP A 92 -2.77 -7.64 -10.12
CA ASP A 92 -1.81 -8.72 -10.40
C ASP A 92 -1.03 -9.13 -9.15
N GLY A 93 -0.97 -8.27 -8.14
CA GLY A 93 -0.22 -8.49 -6.89
C GLY A 93 1.29 -8.32 -7.03
N THR A 94 1.74 -7.66 -8.10
CA THR A 94 3.13 -7.30 -8.40
C THR A 94 3.53 -5.95 -7.79
N TYR A 95 2.57 -5.16 -7.33
CA TYR A 95 2.77 -3.85 -6.72
C TYR A 95 2.24 -3.80 -5.28
N GLY A 96 2.78 -2.89 -4.45
CA GLY A 96 2.25 -2.59 -3.10
C GLY A 96 2.97 -3.16 -1.88
N GLY A 97 4.04 -3.94 -2.06
CA GLY A 97 4.85 -4.48 -0.96
C GLY A 97 4.04 -5.22 0.11
N SER A 98 4.39 -5.02 1.39
CA SER A 98 3.78 -5.72 2.54
C SER A 98 2.29 -5.45 2.74
N MET A 99 1.78 -4.33 2.22
CA MET A 99 0.35 -3.94 2.34
C MET A 99 -0.42 -4.12 1.02
N LYS A 100 0.14 -4.84 0.05
CA LYS A 100 -0.50 -5.06 -1.25
C LYS A 100 -1.87 -5.72 -1.15
N THR A 101 -2.08 -6.63 -0.19
CA THR A 101 -3.33 -7.39 -0.06
C THR A 101 -4.53 -6.48 0.21
N ILE A 102 -4.31 -5.38 0.94
CA ILE A 102 -5.36 -4.39 1.23
C ILE A 102 -5.81 -3.71 -0.06
N MET A 103 -4.86 -3.22 -0.86
CA MET A 103 -5.16 -2.55 -2.13
C MET A 103 -5.58 -3.52 -3.23
N LYS A 104 -5.09 -4.76 -3.22
CA LYS A 104 -5.57 -5.82 -4.11
C LYS A 104 -7.07 -6.04 -3.94
N GLY A 105 -7.56 -6.15 -2.71
CA GLY A 105 -9.00 -6.29 -2.44
C GLY A 105 -9.86 -5.14 -3.01
N GLN A 106 -9.31 -3.93 -3.07
CA GLN A 106 -10.00 -2.77 -3.66
C GLN A 106 -9.83 -2.69 -5.18
N ALA A 107 -8.69 -3.14 -5.71
CA ALA A 107 -8.36 -3.04 -7.13
C ALA A 107 -8.93 -4.20 -7.96
N THR A 108 -9.03 -5.41 -7.41
CA THR A 108 -9.56 -6.61 -8.08
C THR A 108 -10.95 -6.40 -8.73
N PRO A 109 -11.96 -5.80 -8.06
CA PRO A 109 -13.27 -5.59 -8.67
C PRO A 109 -13.30 -4.47 -9.72
N LEU A 110 -12.22 -3.68 -9.87
CA LEU A 110 -12.19 -2.58 -10.83
C LEU A 110 -11.96 -3.09 -12.25
N SER A 111 -12.73 -2.59 -13.20
CA SER A 111 -12.49 -2.77 -14.64
C SER A 111 -11.45 -1.75 -15.15
N ASP A 112 -10.81 -2.01 -16.29
CA ASP A 112 -9.87 -1.07 -16.94
C ASP A 112 -10.47 0.33 -17.12
N ALA A 113 -11.72 0.43 -17.59
CA ALA A 113 -12.42 1.70 -17.71
C ALA A 113 -12.59 2.43 -16.37
N GLN A 114 -12.78 1.69 -15.28
CA GLN A 114 -12.87 2.28 -13.94
C GLN A 114 -11.51 2.73 -13.42
N ILE A 115 -10.46 1.97 -13.68
CA ILE A 115 -9.08 2.33 -13.34
C ILE A 115 -8.69 3.62 -14.07
N GLU A 116 -9.02 3.73 -15.35
CA GLU A 116 -8.78 4.93 -16.12
C GLU A 116 -9.59 6.13 -15.60
N ALA A 117 -10.87 5.93 -15.25
CA ALA A 117 -11.68 6.98 -14.66
C ALA A 117 -11.14 7.45 -13.30
N ILE A 118 -10.68 6.54 -12.44
CA ILE A 118 -10.03 6.88 -11.17
C ILE A 118 -8.76 7.69 -11.44
N ALA A 119 -7.89 7.20 -12.32
CA ALA A 119 -6.64 7.86 -12.65
C ALA A 119 -6.86 9.28 -13.17
N ASN A 120 -7.85 9.47 -14.06
CA ASN A 120 -8.23 10.79 -14.56
C ASN A 120 -8.78 11.73 -13.47
N LYS A 121 -9.43 11.19 -12.45
CA LYS A 121 -10.06 11.95 -11.37
C LYS A 121 -9.09 12.35 -10.25
N VAL A 122 -8.09 11.51 -9.96
CA VAL A 122 -7.21 11.68 -8.78
C VAL A 122 -5.76 11.97 -9.14
N GLY A 123 -5.34 11.71 -10.38
CA GLY A 123 -4.00 12.00 -10.87
C GLY A 123 -3.82 13.46 -11.28
N LYS A 124 -2.57 13.93 -11.18
CA LYS A 124 -2.17 15.25 -11.72
C LYS A 124 -2.05 15.24 -13.24
#